data_AF-A0A5C5WCT0-F1
#
_entry.id   AF-A0A5C5WCT0-F1
#
_cell.length_a   1.000
_cell.length_b   1.000
_cell.length_c   1.000
_cell.angle_alpha   90.00
_cell.angle_beta   90.00
_cell.angle_gamma   90.00
#
_symmetry.space_group_name_H-M   'P 1'
#
loop_
_entity.id
_entity.type
_entity.pdbx_description
1 polymer ?
#
loop_
_entity_poly.entity_id
_entity_poly.type
_entity_poly.pdbx_seq_one_letter_code
_entity_poly.pdbx_strand_id
1 'polypeptide(L)'
;MSLSSLRNLYLRAICLFAIAVSLAPTACPALVIDDFSIGPFSATSYGSWLNLSQDYLYAYSSGDTSPLGFRRDMGVRGFLSNNQEGPAAHLGITFDTKVLDFQVEPQGWGYFNLEWSAAEGEVFNLLQSGLDEPNDRFRFRFLGAENAPAFSVLVYTMTEAGERRYAQSLQRSSALNPVDEILELPYSAFGGDVAWESVTSVTISAGRFRGEAGFMLDSISVEPPPKTGDYDRDGDVDLDDLDRWIDGAWSAAPGIAQPYTFNATRLSFDGNGDRLIDLADYTVWRDAYAPASPRSVPEPTGLGLAVGIGLLLAGPRRRE
;
A
#
# COMPACT_ATOMS: atom_id res chain seq x y z
N MET A 1 26.21 -40.01 10.99
CA MET A 1 25.04 -39.71 10.12
C MET A 1 25.24 -40.49 8.82
N SER A 2 24.31 -41.37 8.42
CA SER A 2 24.50 -42.20 7.23
C SER A 2 24.16 -41.45 5.94
N LEU A 3 24.73 -41.86 4.81
CA LEU A 3 24.42 -41.33 3.48
C LEU A 3 22.91 -41.40 3.14
N SER A 4 22.18 -42.37 3.70
CA SER A 4 20.73 -42.47 3.60
C SER A 4 19.98 -41.36 4.35
N SER A 5 20.50 -40.90 5.50
CA SER A 5 19.93 -39.78 6.25
C SER A 5 20.15 -38.43 5.55
N LEU A 6 21.29 -38.25 4.89
CA LEU A 6 21.59 -37.04 4.10
C LEU A 6 20.71 -36.91 2.85
N ARG A 7 20.45 -38.02 2.16
CA ARG A 7 19.59 -38.04 0.96
C ARG A 7 18.12 -37.74 1.29
N ASN A 8 17.62 -38.21 2.43
CA ASN A 8 16.27 -37.89 2.90
C ASN A 8 16.14 -36.43 3.36
N LEU A 9 17.19 -35.84 3.92
CA LEU A 9 17.21 -34.41 4.27
C LEU A 9 17.20 -33.53 3.01
N TYR A 10 17.98 -33.90 1.99
CA TYR A 10 18.10 -33.17 0.73
C TYR A 10 16.80 -33.21 -0.10
N LEU A 11 16.13 -34.37 -0.16
CA LEU A 11 14.84 -34.48 -0.85
C LEU A 11 13.72 -33.73 -0.13
N ARG A 12 13.73 -33.68 1.21
CA ARG A 12 12.77 -32.87 1.98
C ARG A 12 13.01 -31.38 1.80
N ALA A 13 14.27 -30.94 1.74
CA ALA A 13 14.63 -29.56 1.46
C ALA A 13 14.20 -29.12 0.05
N ILE A 14 14.38 -29.99 -0.97
CA ILE A 14 13.93 -29.71 -2.35
C ILE A 14 12.40 -29.68 -2.45
N CYS A 15 11.69 -30.60 -1.77
CA CYS A 15 10.22 -30.55 -1.75
C CYS A 15 9.68 -29.33 -1.01
N LEU A 16 10.32 -28.88 0.08
CA LEU A 16 9.95 -27.65 0.78
C LEU A 16 10.24 -26.41 -0.09
N PHE A 17 11.36 -26.38 -0.81
CA PHE A 17 11.70 -25.28 -1.71
C PHE A 17 10.78 -25.23 -2.95
N ALA A 18 10.39 -26.40 -3.49
CA ALA A 18 9.46 -26.47 -4.62
C ALA A 18 8.01 -26.09 -4.25
N ILE A 19 7.60 -26.32 -2.99
CA ILE A 19 6.29 -25.87 -2.47
C ILE A 19 6.31 -24.37 -2.16
N ALA A 20 7.43 -23.83 -1.64
CA ALA A 20 7.57 -22.40 -1.39
C ALA A 20 7.59 -21.54 -2.67
N VAL A 21 8.12 -22.08 -3.78
CA VAL A 21 8.19 -21.36 -5.07
C VAL A 21 6.88 -21.44 -5.87
N SER A 22 5.99 -22.41 -5.59
CA SER A 22 4.68 -22.53 -6.28
C SER A 22 3.51 -21.89 -5.53
N LEU A 23 3.76 -21.25 -4.39
CA LEU A 23 2.75 -20.63 -3.54
C LEU A 23 3.04 -19.17 -3.24
N ALA A 24 4.05 -18.55 -3.86
CA ALA A 24 4.12 -17.09 -3.81
C ALA A 24 2.87 -16.58 -4.53
N PRO A 25 1.90 -15.97 -3.82
CA PRO A 25 0.78 -15.34 -4.50
C PRO A 25 1.38 -14.40 -5.52
N THR A 26 0.95 -14.52 -6.77
CA THR A 26 1.23 -13.47 -7.75
C THR A 26 0.46 -12.27 -7.27
N ALA A 27 1.11 -11.44 -6.42
CA ALA A 27 0.59 -10.14 -6.03
C ALA A 27 0.03 -9.49 -7.29
N CYS A 28 -1.21 -9.01 -7.24
CA CYS A 28 -1.82 -8.32 -8.36
C CYS A 28 -0.84 -7.24 -8.81
N PRO A 29 -0.37 -7.25 -10.08
CA PRO A 29 0.58 -6.25 -10.56
C PRO A 29 -0.11 -4.89 -10.55
N ALA A 30 0.08 -4.18 -9.45
CA ALA A 30 -0.14 -2.76 -9.31
C ALA A 30 0.51 -2.01 -10.47
N LEU A 31 -0.22 -1.04 -11.05
CA LEU A 31 0.43 -0.09 -11.94
C LEU A 31 1.13 0.95 -11.07
N VAL A 32 2.41 0.74 -10.84
CA VAL A 32 3.26 1.64 -10.06
C VAL A 32 3.47 2.94 -10.84
N ILE A 33 2.97 4.04 -10.27
CA ILE A 33 3.21 5.39 -10.79
C ILE A 33 4.65 5.80 -10.51
N ASP A 34 5.09 5.60 -9.27
CA ASP A 34 6.44 5.90 -8.80
C ASP A 34 6.75 5.07 -7.55
N ASP A 35 7.92 4.43 -7.54
CA ASP A 35 8.50 3.72 -6.37
C ASP A 35 9.82 4.39 -5.91
N PHE A 36 10.12 5.57 -6.46
CA PHE A 36 11.32 6.36 -6.22
C PHE A 36 12.64 5.59 -6.39
N SER A 37 12.64 4.49 -7.14
CA SER A 37 13.82 3.65 -7.33
C SER A 37 14.77 4.13 -8.44
N ILE A 38 14.29 5.00 -9.35
CA ILE A 38 15.02 5.50 -10.53
C ILE A 38 14.83 7.02 -10.70
N GLY A 39 15.92 7.77 -10.96
CA GLY A 39 15.91 9.21 -11.29
C GLY A 39 16.94 10.07 -10.51
N PRO A 40 17.18 11.33 -10.89
CA PRO A 40 18.00 12.26 -10.10
C PRO A 40 17.22 12.76 -8.87
N PHE A 41 17.80 12.62 -7.68
CA PHE A 41 17.08 12.79 -6.43
C PHE A 41 17.80 13.74 -5.45
N SER A 42 17.65 15.04 -5.66
CA SER A 42 18.01 16.04 -4.65
C SER A 42 17.32 17.36 -4.98
N ALA A 43 16.41 17.79 -4.12
CA ALA A 43 15.84 19.13 -4.11
C ALA A 43 16.04 19.71 -2.71
N THR A 44 17.21 20.29 -2.44
CA THR A 44 17.40 21.06 -1.21
C THR A 44 16.85 22.46 -1.43
N SER A 45 15.74 22.81 -0.77
CA SER A 45 15.28 24.21 -0.78
C SER A 45 16.13 25.04 0.19
N TYR A 46 16.84 26.04 -0.32
CA TYR A 46 17.57 27.04 0.48
C TYR A 46 16.99 28.42 0.16
N GLY A 47 16.47 29.14 1.16
CA GLY A 47 16.15 30.56 0.97
C GLY A 47 15.34 31.22 2.09
N SER A 48 15.98 32.14 2.82
CA SER A 48 15.35 33.27 3.50
C SER A 48 15.10 34.39 2.47
N TRP A 49 13.84 34.75 2.24
CA TRP A 49 13.34 35.71 1.23
C TRP A 49 13.96 35.63 -0.18
N LEU A 50 13.31 34.84 -1.03
CA LEU A 50 13.03 35.28 -2.40
C LEU A 50 11.57 35.71 -2.46
N ASN A 51 11.33 36.91 -2.97
CA ASN A 51 9.99 37.50 -3.06
C ASN A 51 9.02 36.56 -3.79
N LEU A 52 7.86 36.38 -3.17
CA LEU A 52 6.78 35.50 -3.59
C LEU A 52 6.24 35.89 -4.98
N SER A 53 6.59 35.14 -6.00
CA SER A 53 5.62 34.80 -7.07
C SER A 53 5.88 33.48 -7.79
N GLN A 54 7.11 32.94 -7.86
CA GLN A 54 7.35 31.86 -8.85
C GLN A 54 8.44 30.82 -8.56
N ASP A 55 9.13 30.85 -7.43
CA ASP A 55 10.22 29.89 -7.20
C ASP A 55 9.72 28.66 -6.43
N TYR A 56 9.09 27.76 -7.19
CA TYR A 56 9.06 26.34 -6.84
C TYR A 56 10.48 25.80 -7.05
N LEU A 57 11.04 25.12 -6.04
CA LEU A 57 12.26 24.35 -6.25
C LEU A 57 11.88 23.08 -7.02
N TYR A 58 11.69 23.22 -8.34
CA TYR A 58 11.43 22.11 -9.21
C TYR A 58 12.72 21.27 -9.31
N ALA A 59 12.76 20.14 -8.61
CA ALA A 59 13.59 19.04 -9.08
C ALA A 59 12.95 18.52 -10.36
N TYR A 60 13.35 19.07 -11.50
CA TYR A 60 12.97 18.53 -12.80
C TYR A 60 13.83 17.29 -13.06
N SER A 61 13.23 16.13 -12.85
CA SER A 61 13.70 14.91 -13.49
C SER A 61 13.29 14.94 -14.96
N SER A 62 14.03 15.67 -15.79
CA SER A 62 13.78 15.77 -17.24
C SER A 62 14.40 14.57 -17.99
N GLY A 63 13.87 13.38 -17.70
CA GLY A 63 14.22 12.14 -18.41
C GLY A 63 13.27 11.01 -18.04
N ASP A 64 13.01 10.13 -19.02
CA ASP A 64 12.18 8.91 -18.98
C ASP A 64 12.59 7.96 -17.83
N THR A 65 12.28 8.32 -16.59
CA THR A 65 12.81 7.63 -15.39
C THR A 65 11.72 7.11 -14.47
N SER A 66 10.46 7.48 -14.68
CA SER A 66 9.36 6.65 -14.18
C SER A 66 9.19 5.45 -15.13
N PRO A 67 8.84 4.25 -14.62
CA PRO A 67 8.46 3.10 -15.43
C PRO A 67 7.43 3.40 -16.53
N LEU A 68 6.67 4.49 -16.37
CA LEU A 68 5.60 4.91 -17.26
C LEU A 68 5.91 6.19 -18.05
N GLY A 69 7.17 6.66 -18.06
CA GLY A 69 7.59 7.82 -18.87
C GLY A 69 7.19 9.19 -18.30
N PHE A 70 6.84 9.25 -17.00
CA PHE A 70 6.32 10.47 -16.40
C PHE A 70 7.35 11.58 -16.19
N ARG A 71 6.86 12.81 -16.34
CA ARG A 71 7.50 13.99 -15.76
C ARG A 71 7.10 14.10 -14.29
N ARG A 72 8.11 14.24 -13.44
CA ARG A 72 7.94 14.50 -12.01
C ARG A 72 8.26 15.95 -11.72
N ASP A 73 7.27 16.65 -11.19
CA ASP A 73 7.40 18.03 -10.73
C ASP A 73 7.17 18.05 -9.21
N MET A 74 8.24 18.32 -8.47
CA MET A 74 8.21 18.38 -7.01
C MET A 74 8.38 19.82 -6.53
N GLY A 75 7.59 20.24 -5.57
CA GLY A 75 7.71 21.54 -4.92
C GLY A 75 7.50 21.44 -3.42
N VAL A 76 8.44 21.96 -2.63
CA VAL A 76 8.36 21.97 -1.16
C VAL A 76 8.49 23.38 -0.62
N ARG A 77 7.75 23.67 0.44
CA ARG A 77 7.73 24.98 1.10
C ARG A 77 7.66 24.80 2.62
N GLY A 78 8.51 25.52 3.35
CA GLY A 78 8.53 25.53 4.81
C GLY A 78 8.27 26.92 5.41
N PHE A 79 7.69 26.98 6.61
CA PHE A 79 7.52 28.21 7.41
C PHE A 79 7.82 27.97 8.89
N LEU A 80 8.53 28.87 9.59
CA LEU A 80 8.65 28.77 11.06
C LEU A 80 7.44 29.36 11.78
N SER A 81 7.13 28.85 12.99
CA SER A 81 5.92 29.20 13.74
C SER A 81 5.78 30.66 14.20
N ASN A 82 6.88 31.41 14.21
CA ASN A 82 6.97 32.79 14.70
C ASN A 82 7.08 33.82 13.57
N ASN A 83 6.82 33.43 12.32
CA ASN A 83 7.12 34.23 11.12
C ASN A 83 8.59 34.69 11.05
N GLN A 84 9.50 34.14 11.86
CA GLN A 84 10.93 34.34 11.68
C GLN A 84 11.40 33.43 10.54
N GLU A 85 12.43 33.86 9.84
CA GLU A 85 12.94 33.14 8.68
C GLU A 85 13.93 32.05 9.10
N GLY A 86 13.80 30.87 8.51
CA GLY A 86 14.77 29.79 8.62
C GLY A 86 14.29 28.56 7.83
N PRO A 87 15.19 27.62 7.52
CA PRO A 87 14.85 26.41 6.77
C PRO A 87 13.93 25.55 7.63
N ALA A 88 12.61 25.71 7.48
CA ALA A 88 11.63 25.04 8.33
C ALA A 88 11.24 23.65 7.81
N ALA A 89 11.58 23.32 6.57
CA ALA A 89 11.25 22.07 5.93
C ALA A 89 12.40 21.63 5.03
N HIS A 90 12.69 20.33 5.05
CA HIS A 90 13.68 19.66 4.24
C HIS A 90 12.96 18.57 3.42
N LEU A 91 13.26 18.52 2.13
CA LEU A 91 12.89 17.41 1.27
C LEU A 91 14.15 16.62 0.97
N GLY A 92 14.20 15.40 1.46
CA GLY A 92 15.24 14.44 1.15
C GLY A 92 14.68 13.31 0.31
N ILE A 93 15.52 12.68 -0.50
CA ILE A 93 15.25 11.33 -0.96
C ILE A 93 16.43 10.52 -0.46
N THR A 94 16.15 9.47 0.29
CA THR A 94 17.22 8.62 0.82
C THR A 94 17.49 7.53 -0.21
N PHE A 95 18.63 7.64 -0.89
CA PHE A 95 19.02 6.73 -1.99
C PHE A 95 19.08 5.25 -1.56
N ASP A 96 19.48 5.00 -0.30
CA ASP A 96 19.65 3.63 0.20
C ASP A 96 18.30 2.94 0.43
N THR A 97 17.26 3.69 0.74
CA THR A 97 15.92 3.16 1.01
C THR A 97 14.99 3.24 -0.20
N LYS A 98 15.29 4.09 -1.19
CA LYS A 98 14.40 4.42 -2.31
C LYS A 98 13.08 5.03 -1.86
N VAL A 99 13.16 5.88 -0.83
CA VAL A 99 12.00 6.49 -0.21
C VAL A 99 12.13 7.99 -0.23
N LEU A 100 11.03 8.67 -0.52
CA LEU A 100 10.95 10.12 -0.48
C LEU A 100 10.69 10.59 0.96
N ASP A 101 11.65 11.27 1.56
CA ASP A 101 11.64 11.69 2.97
C ASP A 101 11.32 13.19 3.12
N PHE A 102 10.34 13.49 3.96
CA PHE A 102 9.88 14.84 4.26
C PHE A 102 10.16 15.15 5.72
N GLN A 103 11.13 16.03 5.98
CA GLN A 103 11.46 16.46 7.33
C GLN A 103 11.07 17.92 7.54
N VAL A 104 10.68 18.27 8.76
CA VAL A 104 10.36 19.64 9.17
C VAL A 104 11.10 19.92 10.46
N GLU A 105 11.63 21.13 10.60
CA GLU A 105 12.26 21.51 11.86
C GLU A 105 11.23 21.46 13.01
N PRO A 106 11.64 21.20 14.26
CA PRO A 106 10.71 21.05 15.40
C PRO A 106 9.71 22.19 15.59
N GLN A 107 10.05 23.42 15.15
CA GLN A 107 9.21 24.62 15.25
C GLN A 107 8.63 25.08 13.89
N GLY A 108 8.87 24.29 12.84
CA GLY A 108 8.47 24.54 11.48
C GLY A 108 7.08 24.04 11.13
N TRP A 109 6.64 24.44 9.95
CA TRP A 109 5.52 23.90 9.21
C TRP A 109 6.03 23.54 7.83
N GLY A 110 5.72 22.34 7.36
CA GLY A 110 5.99 21.92 5.99
C GLY A 110 4.75 21.91 5.12
N TYR A 111 4.97 22.14 3.83
CA TYR A 111 4.02 22.00 2.75
C TYR A 111 4.75 21.35 1.59
N PHE A 112 4.08 20.46 0.87
CA PHE A 112 4.62 19.91 -0.36
C PHE A 112 3.54 19.77 -1.43
N ASN A 113 3.99 19.77 -2.67
CA ASN A 113 3.25 19.37 -3.84
C ASN A 113 4.13 18.40 -4.63
N LEU A 114 3.61 17.23 -4.93
CA LEU A 114 4.19 16.29 -5.86
C LEU A 114 3.21 16.13 -7.01
N GLU A 115 3.65 16.42 -8.22
CA GLU A 115 2.86 16.29 -9.43
C GLU A 115 3.55 15.30 -10.39
N TRP A 116 2.77 14.35 -10.86
CA TRP A 116 3.13 13.46 -11.96
C TRP A 116 2.30 13.88 -13.17
N SER A 117 2.97 14.29 -14.23
CA SER A 117 2.32 14.73 -15.47
C SER A 117 2.74 13.87 -16.65
N ALA A 118 1.79 13.64 -17.55
CA ALA A 118 2.03 12.97 -18.82
C ALA A 118 2.93 13.85 -19.69
N ALA A 119 3.64 13.26 -20.64
CA ALA A 119 4.32 14.05 -21.65
C ALA A 119 3.32 14.90 -22.44
N GLU A 120 3.80 15.98 -23.06
CA GLU A 120 2.93 16.89 -23.81
C GLU A 120 2.18 16.15 -24.92
N GLY A 121 0.84 16.16 -24.85
CA GLY A 121 -0.02 15.45 -25.80
C GLY A 121 -0.30 13.98 -25.47
N GLU A 122 0.16 13.48 -24.32
CA GLU A 122 -0.16 12.15 -23.81
C GLU A 122 -1.19 12.18 -22.68
N VAL A 123 -1.85 11.05 -22.45
CA VAL A 123 -2.79 10.83 -21.33
C VAL A 123 -2.44 9.58 -20.55
N PHE A 124 -2.78 9.60 -19.27
CA PHE A 124 -2.83 8.42 -18.44
C PHE A 124 -4.16 7.73 -18.64
N ASN A 125 -4.11 6.50 -19.16
CA ASN A 125 -5.22 5.59 -19.01
C ASN A 125 -5.12 4.91 -17.65
N LEU A 126 -5.66 5.56 -16.61
CA LEU A 126 -5.58 5.03 -15.26
C LEU A 126 -6.47 3.79 -15.07
N LEU A 127 -7.44 3.55 -15.95
CA LEU A 127 -8.28 2.35 -15.93
C LEU A 127 -7.54 1.10 -16.40
N GLN A 128 -6.44 1.26 -17.15
CA GLN A 128 -5.70 0.14 -17.71
C GLN A 128 -4.87 -0.54 -16.61
N SER A 129 -5.44 -1.57 -16.00
CA SER A 129 -4.67 -2.59 -15.29
C SER A 129 -4.17 -3.59 -16.33
N GLY A 130 -2.99 -4.17 -16.15
CA GLY A 130 -2.56 -5.32 -16.96
C GLY A 130 -3.37 -6.60 -16.67
N LEU A 131 -4.59 -6.48 -16.12
CA LEU A 131 -5.37 -7.51 -15.45
C LEU A 131 -6.81 -7.57 -15.97
N ASP A 132 -7.56 -8.56 -15.48
CA ASP A 132 -8.97 -8.79 -15.84
C ASP A 132 -9.92 -7.71 -15.28
N GLU A 133 -9.52 -6.99 -14.24
CA GLU A 133 -10.31 -5.93 -13.60
C GLU A 133 -9.62 -4.56 -13.70
N PRO A 134 -10.31 -3.49 -14.14
CA PRO A 134 -9.71 -2.16 -14.28
C PRO A 134 -9.28 -1.59 -12.93
N ASN A 135 -8.28 -0.71 -12.93
CA ASN A 135 -7.94 0.01 -11.70
C ASN A 135 -9.11 0.91 -11.26
N ASP A 136 -9.33 1.02 -9.97
CA ASP A 136 -10.41 1.81 -9.39
C ASP A 136 -9.95 2.79 -8.30
N ARG A 137 -8.65 2.82 -7.97
CA ARG A 137 -8.13 3.64 -6.88
C ARG A 137 -6.68 4.04 -7.07
N PHE A 138 -6.31 5.11 -6.39
CA PHE A 138 -4.92 5.38 -6.04
C PHE A 138 -4.55 4.71 -4.72
N ARG A 139 -3.33 4.22 -4.63
CA ARG A 139 -2.71 3.75 -3.39
C ARG A 139 -1.43 4.55 -3.14
N PHE A 140 -1.29 5.06 -1.93
CA PHE A 140 -0.08 5.73 -1.45
C PHE A 140 0.41 4.97 -0.22
N ARG A 141 1.66 4.50 -0.26
CA ARG A 141 2.28 3.85 0.88
C ARG A 141 3.20 4.82 1.59
N PHE A 142 2.89 5.11 2.85
CA PHE A 142 3.69 5.95 3.71
C PHE A 142 4.48 5.10 4.69
N LEU A 143 5.74 5.47 4.88
CA LEU A 143 6.59 4.96 5.93
C LEU A 143 6.89 6.10 6.90
N GLY A 144 7.28 5.80 8.13
CA GLY A 144 7.63 6.84 9.09
C GLY A 144 7.79 6.31 10.50
N ALA A 145 8.27 7.19 11.37
CA ALA A 145 8.46 6.87 12.76
C ALA A 145 7.11 6.86 13.51
N GLU A 146 7.01 6.09 14.60
CA GLU A 146 5.85 6.00 15.50
C GLU A 146 5.29 7.36 15.99
N ASN A 147 6.04 8.45 15.82
CA ASN A 147 5.70 9.80 16.25
C ASN A 147 5.60 10.82 15.11
N ALA A 148 5.52 10.40 13.84
CA ALA A 148 5.37 11.37 12.78
C ALA A 148 4.01 12.07 12.88
N PRO A 149 3.94 13.33 12.45
CA PRO A 149 2.76 14.12 12.67
C PRO A 149 1.65 13.80 11.71
N ALA A 150 0.43 13.93 12.21
CA ALA A 150 -0.75 14.02 11.37
C ALA A 150 -0.58 15.13 10.31
N PHE A 151 -0.91 14.81 9.06
CA PHE A 151 -0.94 15.79 7.99
C PHE A 151 -2.17 15.60 7.11
N SER A 152 -2.67 16.72 6.57
CA SER A 152 -3.74 16.68 5.58
C SER A 152 -3.14 16.54 4.20
N VAL A 153 -3.56 15.50 3.49
CA VAL A 153 -3.24 15.33 2.08
C VAL A 153 -4.43 15.81 1.24
N LEU A 154 -4.16 16.39 0.09
CA LEU A 154 -5.11 16.75 -0.94
C LEU A 154 -4.64 16.09 -2.22
N VAL A 155 -5.41 15.15 -2.72
CA VAL A 155 -5.14 14.53 -4.02
C VAL A 155 -6.12 15.10 -5.04
N TYR A 156 -5.59 15.52 -6.18
CA TYR A 156 -6.40 15.95 -7.31
C TYR A 156 -5.80 15.52 -8.63
N THR A 157 -6.67 15.44 -9.64
CA THR A 157 -6.31 15.11 -11.00
C THR A 157 -6.67 16.25 -11.95
N MET A 158 -5.95 16.32 -13.06
CA MET A 158 -6.26 17.16 -14.21
C MET A 158 -6.59 16.25 -15.40
N THR A 159 -7.60 16.58 -16.20
CA THR A 159 -7.91 15.87 -17.46
C THR A 159 -7.51 16.68 -18.68
N GLU A 160 -7.54 16.08 -19.88
CA GLU A 160 -7.34 16.82 -21.14
C GLU A 160 -8.31 17.99 -21.33
N ALA A 161 -9.53 17.87 -20.80
CA ALA A 161 -10.52 18.94 -20.81
C ALA A 161 -10.16 20.11 -19.87
N GLY A 162 -9.03 20.03 -19.17
CA GLY A 162 -8.59 21.02 -18.19
C GLY A 162 -9.39 20.99 -16.89
N GLU A 163 -10.19 19.93 -16.66
CA GLU A 163 -10.98 19.81 -15.45
C GLU A 163 -10.11 19.37 -14.28
N ARG A 164 -10.17 20.13 -13.19
CA ARG A 164 -9.53 19.76 -11.92
C ARG A 164 -10.53 19.05 -11.00
N ARG A 165 -10.19 17.85 -10.55
CA ARG A 165 -11.07 17.01 -9.71
C ARG A 165 -10.36 16.63 -8.42
N TYR A 166 -10.97 16.94 -7.29
CA TYR A 166 -10.41 16.69 -5.97
C TYR A 166 -11.04 15.43 -5.36
N ALA A 167 -10.21 14.61 -4.71
CA ALA A 167 -10.71 13.58 -3.81
C ALA A 167 -11.42 14.26 -2.62
N GLN A 168 -12.71 13.97 -2.42
CA GLN A 168 -13.61 14.67 -1.51
C GLN A 168 -13.34 14.43 -0.01
N SER A 169 -12.23 13.80 0.39
CA SER A 169 -12.22 13.03 1.64
C SER A 169 -11.00 13.17 2.57
N LEU A 170 -10.21 14.25 2.50
CA LEU A 170 -9.00 14.37 3.35
C LEU A 170 -8.85 15.70 4.10
N GLN A 171 -9.86 16.57 4.11
CA GLN A 171 -9.81 17.85 4.81
C GLN A 171 -9.79 17.75 6.35
N ARG A 172 -10.02 16.57 6.94
CA ARG A 172 -9.89 16.37 8.38
C ARG A 172 -8.66 15.52 8.65
N SER A 173 -7.80 16.08 9.50
CA SER A 173 -6.63 15.48 10.14
C SER A 173 -6.87 14.02 10.51
N SER A 174 -6.62 13.11 9.56
CA SER A 174 -6.33 11.74 9.90
C SER A 174 -4.91 11.81 10.42
N ALA A 175 -4.70 11.49 11.70
CA ALA A 175 -3.36 11.21 12.15
C ALA A 175 -2.94 9.95 11.41
N LEU A 176 -2.34 10.14 10.24
CA LEU A 176 -1.61 9.08 9.59
C LEU A 176 -0.52 8.69 10.60
N ASN A 177 -0.59 7.48 11.15
CA ASN A 177 0.50 6.91 11.93
C ASN A 177 1.36 6.17 10.91
N PRO A 178 2.45 6.78 10.43
CA PRO A 178 3.08 6.35 9.19
C PRO A 178 3.91 5.07 9.34
N VAL A 179 3.79 4.33 10.44
CA VAL A 179 4.42 3.01 10.53
C VAL A 179 3.63 2.06 9.61
N ASP A 180 4.02 2.07 8.33
CA ASP A 180 3.45 1.29 7.24
C ASP A 180 1.95 1.57 7.00
N GLU A 181 1.63 2.82 6.67
CA GLU A 181 0.26 3.24 6.40
C GLU A 181 -0.04 3.28 4.91
N ILE A 182 -1.20 2.75 4.56
CA ILE A 182 -1.70 2.73 3.19
C ILE A 182 -2.89 3.69 3.12
N LEU A 183 -2.74 4.75 2.33
CA LEU A 183 -3.86 5.61 1.94
C LEU A 183 -4.41 5.11 0.61
N GLU A 184 -5.68 4.69 0.60
CA GLU A 184 -6.40 4.34 -0.63
C GLU A 184 -7.47 5.38 -0.95
N LEU A 185 -7.48 5.84 -2.19
CA LEU A 185 -8.47 6.79 -2.70
C LEU A 185 -9.18 6.18 -3.90
N PRO A 186 -10.38 5.58 -3.72
CA PRO A 186 -11.14 5.10 -4.86
C PRO A 186 -11.49 6.27 -5.76
N TYR A 187 -11.61 6.01 -7.05
CA TYR A 187 -11.99 6.99 -8.08
C TYR A 187 -13.34 7.61 -7.78
N SER A 188 -14.25 6.86 -7.15
CA SER A 188 -15.54 7.38 -6.65
C SER A 188 -15.40 8.41 -5.52
N ALA A 189 -14.24 8.52 -4.88
CA ALA A 189 -13.94 9.59 -3.92
C ALA A 189 -13.71 10.93 -4.63
N PHE A 190 -13.46 10.95 -5.94
CA PHE A 190 -13.30 12.18 -6.70
C PHE A 190 -14.68 12.64 -7.16
N GLY A 191 -15.04 13.87 -6.83
CA GLY A 191 -16.39 14.37 -7.12
C GLY A 191 -16.66 14.54 -8.61
N GLY A 192 -17.77 13.99 -9.09
CA GLY A 192 -18.23 14.08 -10.48
C GLY A 192 -17.71 12.94 -11.37
N ASP A 193 -18.09 12.96 -12.64
CA ASP A 193 -17.66 11.96 -13.62
C ASP A 193 -16.28 12.35 -14.15
N VAL A 194 -15.23 11.84 -13.52
CA VAL A 194 -13.85 12.00 -14.01
C VAL A 194 -13.61 10.99 -15.14
N ALA A 195 -13.17 11.47 -16.30
CA ALA A 195 -12.73 10.61 -17.40
C ALA A 195 -11.32 10.07 -17.12
N TRP A 196 -11.25 8.96 -16.37
CA TRP A 196 -10.01 8.33 -15.89
C TRP A 196 -9.08 7.83 -16.99
N GLU A 197 -9.60 7.68 -18.21
CA GLU A 197 -8.87 7.39 -19.44
C GLU A 197 -8.13 8.60 -20.03
N SER A 198 -8.37 9.81 -19.50
CA SER A 198 -7.90 11.09 -20.05
C SER A 198 -7.16 11.97 -19.02
N VAL A 199 -6.64 11.36 -17.96
CA VAL A 199 -5.93 12.11 -16.91
C VAL A 199 -4.58 12.55 -17.43
N THR A 200 -4.24 13.83 -17.28
CA THR A 200 -2.98 14.43 -17.73
C THR A 200 -2.01 14.71 -16.59
N SER A 201 -2.53 14.95 -15.38
CA SER A 201 -1.69 15.01 -14.18
C SER A 201 -2.41 14.48 -12.94
N VAL A 202 -1.62 13.91 -12.03
CA VAL A 202 -2.02 13.52 -10.67
C VAL A 202 -1.16 14.33 -9.71
N THR A 203 -1.78 15.01 -8.77
CA THR A 203 -1.07 15.80 -7.76
C THR A 203 -1.44 15.36 -6.35
N ILE A 204 -0.42 15.15 -5.53
CA ILE A 204 -0.54 15.03 -4.08
C ILE A 204 -0.01 16.33 -3.48
N SER A 205 -0.84 16.99 -2.70
CA SER A 205 -0.45 18.18 -1.93
C SER A 205 -0.64 17.89 -0.46
N ALA A 206 0.30 18.29 0.41
CA ALA A 206 0.01 18.31 1.84
C ALA A 206 -0.05 19.72 2.40
N GLY A 207 -1.10 19.94 3.17
CA GLY A 207 -1.28 21.14 3.96
C GLY A 207 -0.71 20.95 5.36
N ARG A 208 0.33 21.72 5.69
CA ARG A 208 0.68 22.10 7.07
C ARG A 208 0.96 20.90 7.99
N PHE A 209 2.13 20.28 7.87
CA PHE A 209 2.62 19.27 8.82
C PHE A 209 3.67 19.84 9.80
N ARG A 210 3.75 19.32 11.04
CA ARG A 210 4.72 19.73 12.09
C ARG A 210 5.26 18.54 12.84
N GLY A 211 6.55 18.40 13.03
CA GLY A 211 7.04 17.41 14.00
C GLY A 211 8.53 17.19 13.81
N GLU A 212 9.18 16.71 14.87
CA GLU A 212 10.60 16.31 14.81
C GLU A 212 10.81 15.06 13.95
N ALA A 213 9.76 14.26 13.78
CA ALA A 213 9.74 13.11 12.90
C ALA A 213 9.17 13.50 11.54
N GLY A 214 9.97 13.34 10.50
CA GLY A 214 9.50 13.36 9.12
C GLY A 214 8.57 12.19 8.82
N PHE A 215 8.00 12.20 7.63
CA PHE A 215 7.35 11.03 7.05
C PHE A 215 7.98 10.72 5.71
N MET A 216 7.75 9.49 5.26
CA MET A 216 8.33 8.93 4.08
C MET A 216 7.20 8.48 3.14
N LEU A 217 7.36 8.70 1.84
CA LEU A 217 6.49 8.17 0.80
C LEU A 217 7.29 7.11 0.03
N ASP A 218 6.85 5.86 0.16
CA ASP A 218 7.50 4.67 -0.40
C ASP A 218 7.08 4.43 -1.83
N SER A 219 5.78 4.45 -2.09
CA SER A 219 5.26 4.18 -3.42
C SER A 219 3.91 4.81 -3.66
N ILE A 220 3.63 4.99 -4.94
CA ILE A 220 2.36 5.44 -5.49
C ILE A 220 1.99 4.49 -6.60
N SER A 221 0.79 3.94 -6.53
CA SER A 221 0.25 3.06 -7.56
C SER A 221 -1.22 3.38 -7.84
N VAL A 222 -1.70 2.86 -8.95
CA VAL A 222 -3.13 2.60 -9.13
C VAL A 222 -3.36 1.11 -9.10
N GLU A 223 -4.46 0.72 -8.46
CA GLU A 223 -4.77 -0.67 -8.14
C GLU A 223 -6.19 -1.00 -8.61
N PRO A 224 -6.46 -2.27 -8.95
CA PRO A 224 -7.83 -2.78 -9.07
C PRO A 224 -8.57 -2.72 -7.73
N PRO A 225 -9.89 -2.98 -7.74
CA PRO A 225 -10.62 -3.24 -6.52
C PRO A 225 -9.91 -4.29 -5.67
N PRO A 226 -9.83 -4.09 -4.35
CA PRO A 226 -9.16 -5.01 -3.47
C PRO A 226 -9.92 -6.30 -3.40
N LYS A 227 -9.16 -7.38 -3.27
CA LYS A 227 -9.73 -8.69 -3.00
C LYS A 227 -10.50 -8.65 -1.67
N THR A 228 -11.70 -9.22 -1.67
CA THR A 228 -12.53 -9.27 -0.46
C THR A 228 -11.80 -10.02 0.65
N GLY A 229 -11.68 -9.40 1.83
CA GLY A 229 -10.98 -9.97 2.99
C GLY A 229 -9.47 -9.77 3.01
N ASP A 230 -8.86 -9.29 1.93
CA ASP A 230 -7.43 -8.97 1.84
C ASP A 230 -7.20 -7.57 2.43
N TYR A 231 -6.98 -7.49 3.73
CA TYR A 231 -6.85 -6.27 4.52
C TYR A 231 -5.42 -5.74 4.61
N ASP A 232 -4.41 -6.59 4.43
CA ASP A 232 -3.01 -6.16 4.36
C ASP A 232 -2.52 -5.84 2.93
N ARG A 233 -3.32 -6.22 1.93
CA ARG A 233 -3.16 -5.91 0.52
C ARG A 233 -2.01 -6.66 -0.15
N ASP A 234 -1.67 -7.84 0.34
CA ASP A 234 -0.60 -8.67 -0.23
C ASP A 234 -1.08 -9.59 -1.38
N GLY A 235 -2.39 -9.63 -1.61
CA GLY A 235 -3.04 -10.39 -2.69
C GLY A 235 -3.57 -11.76 -2.27
N ASP A 236 -3.31 -12.20 -1.03
CA ASP A 236 -3.92 -13.39 -0.46
C ASP A 236 -5.04 -13.05 0.56
N VAL A 237 -5.56 -14.05 1.27
CA VAL A 237 -6.59 -13.83 2.32
C VAL A 237 -6.27 -14.82 3.41
N ASP A 238 -5.53 -14.40 4.42
CA ASP A 238 -4.99 -15.26 5.45
C ASP A 238 -5.13 -14.70 6.88
N LEU A 239 -4.27 -15.11 7.81
CA LEU A 239 -4.31 -14.63 9.20
C LEU A 239 -3.62 -13.28 9.39
N ASP A 240 -2.70 -12.90 8.51
CA ASP A 240 -2.00 -11.61 8.57
C ASP A 240 -3.00 -10.48 8.26
N ASP A 241 -4.00 -10.73 7.40
CA ASP A 241 -5.16 -9.84 7.20
C ASP A 241 -5.97 -9.58 8.47
N LEU A 242 -6.18 -10.63 9.27
CA LEU A 242 -6.93 -10.51 10.52
C LEU A 242 -6.14 -9.65 11.52
N ASP A 243 -4.85 -9.93 11.67
CA ASP A 243 -3.96 -9.16 12.55
C ASP A 243 -3.94 -7.69 12.09
N ARG A 244 -3.88 -7.46 10.78
CA ARG A 244 -3.92 -6.12 10.20
C ARG A 244 -5.24 -5.40 10.47
N TRP A 245 -6.38 -6.08 10.35
CA TRP A 245 -7.68 -5.51 10.71
C TRP A 245 -7.82 -5.23 12.19
N ILE A 246 -7.31 -6.11 13.06
CA ILE A 246 -7.29 -5.90 14.52
C ILE A 246 -6.51 -4.61 14.84
N ASP A 247 -5.32 -4.45 14.28
CA ASP A 247 -4.49 -3.26 14.47
C ASP A 247 -5.20 -1.98 13.98
N GLY A 248 -5.85 -2.05 12.82
CA GLY A 248 -6.66 -0.97 12.25
C GLY A 248 -7.86 -0.61 13.12
N ALA A 249 -8.62 -1.61 13.56
CA ALA A 249 -9.83 -1.44 14.37
C ALA A 249 -9.52 -0.90 15.77
N TRP A 250 -8.51 -1.46 16.46
CA TRP A 250 -8.15 -1.03 17.82
C TRP A 250 -7.49 0.35 17.85
N SER A 251 -6.71 0.70 16.83
CA SER A 251 -6.13 2.04 16.74
C SER A 251 -7.18 3.11 16.41
N ALA A 252 -8.28 2.75 15.75
CA ALA A 252 -9.38 3.68 15.45
C ALA A 252 -10.24 3.98 16.69
N ALA A 253 -10.52 2.96 17.51
CA ALA A 253 -11.33 3.08 18.71
C ALA A 253 -10.88 2.06 19.76
N PRO A 254 -10.20 2.47 20.85
CA PRO A 254 -9.87 1.57 21.94
C PRO A 254 -11.16 1.07 22.61
N GLY A 255 -11.58 -0.14 22.25
CA GLY A 255 -12.85 -0.75 22.63
C GLY A 255 -13.82 -0.76 21.45
N ILE A 256 -13.96 -1.93 20.81
CA ILE A 256 -14.82 -2.30 19.67
C ILE A 256 -16.33 -2.04 19.87
N ALA A 257 -16.71 -1.28 20.90
CA ALA A 257 -18.08 -1.11 21.34
C ALA A 257 -18.84 0.01 20.60
N GLN A 258 -18.19 0.81 19.75
CA GLN A 258 -18.83 1.90 19.00
C GLN A 258 -18.37 1.90 17.54
N PRO A 259 -19.28 1.91 16.54
CA PRO A 259 -18.93 2.04 15.14
C PRO A 259 -18.25 3.39 14.91
N TYR A 260 -17.04 3.35 14.34
CA TYR A 260 -16.24 4.54 14.09
C TYR A 260 -16.33 4.92 12.62
N THR A 261 -16.93 6.07 12.32
CA THR A 261 -17.02 6.58 10.93
C THR A 261 -15.70 7.21 10.54
N PHE A 262 -15.03 6.67 9.52
CA PHE A 262 -13.78 7.24 8.98
C PHE A 262 -14.00 8.04 7.70
N ASN A 263 -13.02 8.88 7.37
CA ASN A 263 -12.95 9.67 6.15
C ASN A 263 -11.76 9.14 5.31
N ALA A 264 -12.04 8.28 4.31
CA ALA A 264 -11.14 7.65 3.31
C ALA A 264 -9.85 6.92 3.73
N THR A 265 -9.14 7.30 4.79
CA THR A 265 -7.77 6.81 5.09
C THR A 265 -7.70 5.36 5.56
N ARG A 266 -8.85 4.72 5.82
CA ARG A 266 -8.92 3.36 6.39
C ARG A 266 -9.89 2.44 5.67
N LEU A 267 -10.19 2.76 4.40
CA LEU A 267 -11.06 1.94 3.55
C LEU A 267 -10.51 0.52 3.32
N SER A 268 -9.23 0.28 3.60
CA SER A 268 -8.68 -1.07 3.59
C SER A 268 -9.27 -1.97 4.66
N PHE A 269 -9.79 -1.42 5.77
CA PHE A 269 -10.38 -2.18 6.87
C PHE A 269 -11.91 -2.22 6.86
N ASP A 270 -12.54 -1.44 5.96
CA ASP A 270 -13.98 -1.39 5.71
C ASP A 270 -14.33 -2.44 4.66
N GLY A 271 -14.38 -3.70 5.09
CA GLY A 271 -14.62 -4.85 4.22
C GLY A 271 -16.02 -4.86 3.61
N ASN A 272 -17.01 -4.25 4.26
CA ASN A 272 -18.39 -4.22 3.76
C ASN A 272 -18.72 -2.95 2.93
N GLY A 273 -17.84 -1.94 2.95
CA GLY A 273 -17.95 -0.70 2.18
C GLY A 273 -18.95 0.32 2.74
N ASP A 274 -19.38 0.18 4.00
CA ASP A 274 -20.38 1.05 4.64
C ASP A 274 -19.77 2.29 5.34
N ARG A 275 -18.43 2.42 5.27
CA ARG A 275 -17.62 3.50 5.86
C ARG A 275 -17.52 3.45 7.37
N LEU A 276 -17.84 2.32 7.98
CA LEU A 276 -17.56 1.98 9.36
C LEU A 276 -16.49 0.89 9.39
N ILE A 277 -15.75 0.81 10.50
CA ILE A 277 -14.86 -0.31 10.78
C ILE A 277 -15.38 -0.97 12.05
N ASP A 278 -16.06 -2.09 11.90
CA ASP A 278 -16.69 -2.83 12.99
C ASP A 278 -16.75 -4.35 12.74
N LEU A 279 -17.47 -5.08 13.59
CA LEU A 279 -17.53 -6.53 13.52
C LEU A 279 -18.12 -7.06 12.20
N ALA A 280 -18.89 -6.26 11.46
CA ALA A 280 -19.36 -6.62 10.12
C ALA A 280 -18.18 -6.81 9.15
N ASP A 281 -17.15 -5.99 9.23
CA ASP A 281 -15.94 -6.14 8.42
C ASP A 281 -15.18 -7.42 8.77
N TYR A 282 -15.08 -7.75 10.06
CA TYR A 282 -14.54 -9.04 10.46
C TYR A 282 -15.32 -10.22 9.84
N THR A 283 -16.65 -10.11 9.70
CA THR A 283 -17.42 -11.17 9.03
C THR A 283 -17.11 -11.28 7.54
N VAL A 284 -16.77 -10.17 6.87
CA VAL A 284 -16.32 -10.18 5.48
C VAL A 284 -15.00 -10.95 5.34
N TRP A 285 -14.00 -10.63 6.18
CA TRP A 285 -12.74 -11.39 6.21
C TRP A 285 -12.98 -12.86 6.51
N ARG A 286 -13.76 -13.18 7.55
CA ARG A 286 -14.03 -14.57 7.95
C ARG A 286 -14.66 -15.38 6.82
N ASP A 287 -15.57 -14.77 6.08
CA ASP A 287 -16.29 -15.45 4.99
C ASP A 287 -15.41 -15.58 3.73
N ALA A 288 -14.45 -14.67 3.53
CA ALA A 288 -13.44 -14.74 2.47
C ALA A 288 -12.26 -15.67 2.81
N TYR A 289 -11.92 -15.80 4.09
CA TYR A 289 -10.83 -16.64 4.59
C TYR A 289 -11.16 -18.10 4.31
N ALA A 290 -10.50 -18.65 3.30
CA ALA A 290 -10.56 -20.05 2.93
C ALA A 290 -9.37 -20.77 3.56
N PRO A 291 -9.48 -21.30 4.79
CA PRO A 291 -8.38 -22.03 5.39
C PRO A 291 -7.95 -23.12 4.42
N ALA A 292 -6.64 -23.24 4.20
CA ALA A 292 -6.08 -24.22 3.28
C ALA A 292 -6.82 -25.55 3.46
N SER A 293 -7.56 -25.96 2.43
CA SER A 293 -8.42 -27.15 2.50
C SER A 293 -7.59 -28.25 3.14
N PRO A 294 -8.04 -28.87 4.25
CA PRO A 294 -7.22 -29.79 5.01
C PRO A 294 -6.66 -30.80 4.03
N ARG A 295 -5.36 -30.66 3.71
CA ARG A 295 -4.70 -31.51 2.73
C ARG A 295 -4.95 -32.90 3.24
N SER A 296 -5.60 -33.76 2.45
CA SER A 296 -5.95 -35.11 2.87
C SER A 296 -4.67 -35.77 3.37
N VAL A 297 -4.47 -35.75 4.68
CA VAL A 297 -3.29 -36.32 5.30
C VAL A 297 -3.50 -37.80 5.10
N PRO A 298 -2.67 -38.49 4.29
CA PRO A 298 -2.88 -39.91 4.05
C PRO A 298 -2.89 -40.58 5.41
N GLU A 299 -4.03 -41.15 5.82
CA GLU A 299 -4.14 -41.74 7.14
C GLU A 299 -3.08 -42.84 7.25
N PRO A 300 -2.02 -42.66 8.07
CA PRO A 300 -0.97 -43.67 8.17
C PRO A 300 -1.54 -45.00 8.70
N THR A 301 -2.67 -44.92 9.41
CA THR A 301 -3.45 -46.05 9.91
C THR A 301 -4.25 -46.78 8.83
N GLY A 302 -4.67 -46.14 7.74
CA GLY A 302 -5.45 -46.81 6.69
C GLY A 302 -4.66 -47.93 6.01
N LEU A 303 -3.39 -47.67 5.69
CA LEU A 303 -2.48 -48.69 5.17
C LEU A 303 -2.17 -49.78 6.21
N GLY A 304 -1.96 -49.39 7.47
CA GLY A 304 -1.71 -50.34 8.55
C GLY A 304 -2.89 -51.29 8.77
N LEU A 305 -4.12 -50.77 8.72
CA LEU A 305 -5.35 -51.53 8.96
C LEU A 305 -5.68 -52.44 7.78
N ALA A 306 -5.47 -51.98 6.54
CA ALA A 306 -5.59 -52.82 5.34
C ALA A 306 -4.59 -53.99 5.36
N VAL A 307 -3.33 -53.75 5.75
CA VAL A 307 -2.32 -54.81 5.89
C VAL A 307 -2.67 -55.77 7.03
N GLY A 308 -3.11 -55.25 8.18
CA GLY A 308 -3.54 -56.06 9.32
C GLY A 308 -4.71 -56.99 8.97
N ILE A 309 -5.73 -56.49 8.28
CA ILE A 309 -6.85 -57.29 7.80
C ILE A 309 -6.38 -58.31 6.76
N GLY A 310 -5.51 -57.91 5.82
CA GLY A 310 -4.95 -58.82 4.83
C GLY A 310 -4.20 -60.00 5.46
N LEU A 311 -3.43 -59.75 6.53
CA LEU A 311 -2.71 -60.79 7.28
C LEU A 311 -3.66 -61.71 8.06
N LEU A 312 -4.74 -61.16 8.65
CA LEU A 312 -5.75 -61.96 9.34
C LEU A 312 -6.53 -62.87 8.36
N LEU A 313 -6.83 -62.37 7.16
CA LEU A 313 -7.55 -63.13 6.13
C LEU A 313 -6.66 -64.14 5.39
N ALA A 314 -5.35 -63.89 5.29
CA ALA A 314 -4.37 -64.79 4.68
C ALA A 314 -3.84 -65.89 5.64
N GLY A 315 -4.30 -65.90 6.89
CA GLY A 315 -3.94 -66.92 7.87
C GLY A 315 -4.24 -68.34 7.37
N PRO A 316 -3.42 -69.34 7.73
CA PRO A 316 -3.55 -70.69 7.20
C PRO A 316 -4.91 -71.29 7.58
N ARG A 317 -5.76 -71.51 6.57
CA ARG A 317 -6.97 -72.32 6.72
C ARG A 317 -6.53 -73.69 7.23
N ARG A 318 -6.88 -74.02 8.47
CA ARG A 318 -6.74 -75.38 9.00
C ARG A 318 -7.46 -76.30 8.02
N ARG A 319 -6.70 -77.17 7.35
CA ARG A 319 -7.26 -78.27 6.57
C ARG A 319 -7.70 -79.32 7.59
N GLU A 320 -9.01 -79.51 7.70
CA GLU A 320 -9.61 -80.67 8.36
C GLU A 320 -9.56 -81.89 7.43
#